data_AF-A0A023FFU3-F1
#
_entry.id   AF-A0A023FFU3-F1
#
_cell.length_a   1.000
_cell.length_b   1.000
_cell.length_c   1.000
_cell.angle_alpha   90.00
_cell.angle_beta   90.00
_cell.angle_gamma   90.00
#
_symmetry.space_group_name_H-M   'P 1'
#
loop_
_entity.id
_entity.type
_entity.pdbx_description
1 polymer ?
#
loop_
_entity_poly.entity_id
_entity_poly.type
_entity_poly.pdbx_seq_one_letter_code
_entity_poly.pdbx_strand_id
1 'polypeptide(L)'
;AAVWTLDLKNGKGAVYRGHPKGGDKANCVITIEDDDMFNMAVGQLDPQRAFMTGKLKVKGNLLIMQRLRELLKPPKDSAPSKPESAATAPSAAMSSVRLKSDAIFESLEKKIADNPDLASSVQTVFQWDIKKDGQLMKQYTLDLKTGKGAVYQGIPKQGKADCTFIMEDEVLHSIFSGKLDAQRAFMTGKMKITGNVLASQKLQELWEQDKEENPEDELAALVQSAKDSEAAAAAAGDADGDRPPPPTEPPNTIKSDFIFGIFIEYQKQEPQIASIVKTIFHWIILKDGKKATEWTVDLKSGNGELYKGPPKGVKADVAITIDDEDLIQLMLGKLNPQKAFMTGRLKIRGNIMLTQRFNQLWQEILKSGRVLELKLMSPLLSDGKPLSKDLWSDCAFFVLTKKLAHQPDLAPKVQAIYEWRILKDGKEASTWTLDLKNGIGAVYRGSPREKASCVVTMDDDIFAHLVAGRVTPQVAFSKYVKVEGKKELADKLHPLFLSASKL
;
A
#
# COMPACT_ATOMS: atom_id res chain seq x y z
N ALA A 1 -13.96 -20.97 -4.70
CA ALA A 1 -13.09 -21.27 -5.85
C ALA A 1 -13.80 -20.84 -7.13
N ALA A 2 -13.15 -20.05 -7.98
CA ALA A 2 -13.68 -19.76 -9.31
C ALA A 2 -13.39 -20.97 -10.23
N VAL A 3 -14.39 -21.41 -10.99
CA VAL A 3 -14.22 -22.44 -12.02
C VAL A 3 -14.19 -21.74 -13.37
N TRP A 4 -13.18 -22.06 -14.17
CA TRP A 4 -13.03 -21.61 -15.54
C TRP A 4 -12.84 -22.81 -16.45
N THR A 5 -13.46 -22.78 -17.62
CA THR A 5 -13.29 -23.79 -18.65
C THR A 5 -12.54 -23.18 -19.83
N LEU A 6 -11.43 -23.83 -20.19
CA LEU A 6 -10.74 -23.66 -21.44
C LEU A 6 -11.21 -24.79 -22.38
N ASP A 7 -12.15 -24.46 -23.26
CA ASP A 7 -12.65 -25.40 -24.26
C ASP A 7 -11.79 -25.27 -25.52
N LEU A 8 -10.92 -26.25 -25.73
CA LEU A 8 -10.13 -26.40 -26.97
C LEU A 8 -10.64 -27.57 -27.82
N LYS A 9 -11.75 -28.19 -27.43
CA LYS A 9 -12.34 -29.34 -28.11
C LYS A 9 -13.30 -28.87 -29.21
N ASN A 10 -13.98 -27.75 -28.98
CA ASN A 10 -15.04 -27.24 -29.84
C ASN A 10 -14.64 -25.91 -30.50
N GLY A 11 -14.81 -25.80 -31.82
CA GLY A 11 -14.62 -24.55 -32.57
C GLY A 11 -13.18 -24.01 -32.57
N LYS A 12 -13.01 -22.67 -32.54
CA LYS A 12 -11.70 -21.97 -32.54
C LYS A 12 -11.04 -21.89 -31.15
N GLY A 13 -11.58 -22.60 -30.17
CA GLY A 13 -11.18 -22.47 -28.76
C GLY A 13 -11.92 -21.34 -28.04
N ALA A 14 -12.25 -21.53 -26.76
CA ALA A 14 -12.92 -20.54 -25.93
C ALA A 14 -12.48 -20.63 -24.46
N VAL A 15 -12.49 -19.49 -23.77
CA VAL A 15 -12.33 -19.40 -22.31
C VAL A 15 -13.59 -18.80 -21.73
N TYR A 16 -14.19 -19.47 -20.75
CA TYR A 16 -15.38 -18.96 -20.07
C TYR A 16 -15.44 -19.41 -18.61
N ARG A 17 -16.18 -18.64 -17.80
CA ARG A 17 -16.42 -18.96 -16.39
C ARG A 17 -17.50 -20.03 -16.28
N GLY A 18 -17.27 -21.00 -15.39
CA GLY A 18 -18.17 -22.13 -15.13
C GLY A 18 -17.62 -23.47 -15.62
N HIS A 19 -18.37 -24.54 -15.34
CA HIS A 19 -18.09 -25.89 -15.81
C HIS A 19 -18.29 -26.02 -17.33
N PRO A 20 -17.73 -27.07 -17.98
CA PRO A 20 -17.90 -27.27 -19.41
C PRO A 20 -19.38 -27.32 -19.81
N LYS A 21 -19.73 -26.62 -20.89
CA LYS A 21 -21.10 -26.55 -21.41
C LYS A 21 -21.47 -27.85 -22.13
N GLY A 22 -22.77 -28.15 -22.22
CA GLY A 22 -23.29 -29.25 -23.05
C GLY A 22 -23.17 -30.66 -22.45
N GLY A 23 -22.94 -30.80 -21.13
CA GLY A 23 -22.82 -32.10 -20.47
C GLY A 23 -21.46 -32.79 -20.65
N ASP A 24 -20.53 -32.14 -21.34
CA ASP A 24 -19.15 -32.62 -21.49
C ASP A 24 -18.41 -32.62 -20.15
N LYS A 25 -17.59 -33.65 -19.92
CA LYS A 25 -16.65 -33.69 -18.78
C LYS A 25 -15.31 -33.09 -19.19
N ALA A 26 -14.70 -32.31 -18.30
CA ALA A 26 -13.35 -31.79 -18.53
C ALA A 26 -12.35 -32.95 -18.68
N ASN A 27 -11.59 -32.96 -19.77
CA ASN A 27 -10.54 -33.97 -19.99
C ASN A 27 -9.38 -33.83 -19.00
N CYS A 28 -9.18 -32.63 -18.46
CA CYS A 28 -8.17 -32.31 -17.46
C CYS A 28 -8.75 -31.24 -16.52
N VAL A 29 -8.64 -31.47 -15.22
CA VAL A 29 -9.03 -30.52 -14.17
C VAL A 29 -7.78 -30.11 -13.42
N ILE A 30 -7.52 -28.81 -13.41
CA ILE A 30 -6.40 -28.20 -12.72
C ILE A 30 -6.93 -27.52 -11.47
N THR A 31 -6.24 -27.72 -10.35
CA THR A 31 -6.48 -27.01 -9.11
C THR A 31 -5.18 -26.38 -8.66
N ILE A 32 -5.21 -25.07 -8.51
CA ILE A 32 -4.06 -24.24 -8.15
C ILE A 32 -4.60 -23.05 -7.35
N GLU A 33 -3.80 -22.51 -6.44
CA GLU A 33 -4.12 -21.27 -5.75
C GLU A 33 -3.99 -20.07 -6.69
N ASP A 34 -4.76 -19.01 -6.47
CA ASP A 34 -4.78 -17.82 -7.35
C ASP A 34 -3.37 -17.21 -7.50
N ASP A 35 -2.64 -17.12 -6.39
CA ASP A 35 -1.27 -16.62 -6.35
C ASP A 35 -0.30 -17.49 -7.15
N ASP A 36 -0.39 -18.82 -7.03
CA ASP A 36 0.47 -19.74 -7.79
C ASP A 36 0.14 -19.71 -9.30
N MET A 37 -1.15 -19.55 -9.67
CA MET A 37 -1.57 -19.39 -11.07
C MET A 37 -1.03 -18.10 -11.68
N PHE A 38 -1.11 -16.99 -10.93
CA PHE A 38 -0.53 -15.71 -11.34
C PHE A 38 0.99 -15.83 -11.52
N ASN A 39 1.71 -16.39 -10.54
CA ASN A 39 3.15 -16.60 -10.60
C ASN A 39 3.58 -17.48 -11.78
N MET A 40 2.77 -18.49 -12.14
CA MET A 40 2.98 -19.28 -13.36
C MET A 40 2.79 -18.46 -14.63
N ALA A 41 1.74 -17.64 -14.70
CA ALA A 41 1.45 -16.81 -15.88
C ALA A 41 2.52 -15.74 -16.15
N VAL A 42 3.15 -15.22 -15.09
CA VAL A 42 4.25 -14.24 -15.22
C VAL A 42 5.64 -14.88 -15.25
N GLY A 43 5.74 -16.21 -15.31
CA GLY A 43 6.99 -16.96 -15.46
C GLY A 43 7.86 -17.05 -14.20
N GLN A 44 7.34 -16.68 -13.02
CA GLN A 44 8.06 -16.75 -11.74
C GLN A 44 7.93 -18.11 -11.04
N LEU A 45 6.87 -18.86 -11.33
CA LEU A 45 6.67 -20.22 -10.85
C LEU A 45 6.72 -21.18 -12.04
N ASP A 46 7.73 -22.04 -12.05
CA ASP A 46 7.81 -23.12 -13.03
C ASP A 46 6.64 -24.12 -12.82
N PRO A 47 5.82 -24.41 -13.85
CA PRO A 47 4.67 -25.30 -13.72
C PRO A 47 5.01 -26.74 -13.32
N GLN A 48 6.22 -27.22 -13.64
CA GLN A 48 6.66 -28.56 -13.26
C GLN A 48 7.06 -28.61 -11.79
N ARG A 49 7.77 -27.60 -11.30
CA ARG A 49 8.05 -27.41 -9.86
C ARG A 49 6.75 -27.29 -9.07
N ALA A 50 5.79 -26.48 -9.54
CA ALA A 50 4.48 -26.34 -8.90
C ALA A 50 3.73 -27.68 -8.78
N PHE A 51 3.80 -28.52 -9.81
CA PHE A 51 3.20 -29.86 -9.78
C PHE A 51 3.91 -30.78 -8.78
N MET A 52 5.25 -30.85 -8.83
CA MET A 52 6.05 -31.70 -7.93
C MET A 52 5.89 -31.31 -6.45
N THR A 53 5.71 -30.03 -6.15
CA THR A 53 5.50 -29.55 -4.77
C THR A 53 4.03 -29.57 -4.34
N GLY A 54 3.12 -30.09 -5.18
CA GLY A 54 1.68 -30.21 -4.85
C GLY A 54 0.87 -28.91 -4.91
N LYS A 55 1.49 -27.80 -5.34
CA LYS A 55 0.86 -26.48 -5.54
C LYS A 55 -0.07 -26.45 -6.76
N LEU A 56 0.28 -27.22 -7.79
CA LEU A 56 -0.53 -27.46 -8.97
C LEU A 56 -1.02 -28.92 -8.93
N LYS A 57 -2.30 -29.13 -8.62
CA LYS A 57 -2.93 -30.46 -8.64
C LYS A 57 -3.62 -30.66 -9.98
N VAL A 58 -3.45 -31.85 -10.53
CA VAL A 58 -4.05 -32.22 -11.82
C VAL A 58 -4.83 -33.52 -11.66
N LYS A 59 -6.06 -33.53 -12.15
CA LYS A 59 -6.89 -34.74 -12.30
C LYS A 59 -7.29 -34.91 -13.77
N GLY A 60 -7.33 -36.15 -14.26
CA GLY A 60 -7.64 -36.45 -15.65
C GLY A 60 -6.38 -36.68 -16.49
N ASN A 61 -6.44 -36.37 -17.79
CA ASN A 61 -5.39 -36.73 -18.74
C ASN A 61 -4.15 -35.82 -18.60
N LEU A 62 -3.10 -36.36 -17.99
CA LEU A 62 -1.82 -35.65 -17.75
C LEU A 62 -1.09 -35.24 -19.03
N LEU A 63 -1.32 -35.89 -20.17
CA LEU A 63 -0.72 -35.50 -21.45
C LEU A 63 -1.25 -34.14 -21.95
N ILE A 64 -2.50 -33.81 -21.61
CA ILE A 64 -3.12 -32.52 -21.94
C ILE A 64 -2.43 -31.38 -21.17
N MET A 65 -1.95 -31.62 -19.95
CA MET A 65 -1.17 -30.62 -19.20
C MET A 65 0.12 -30.23 -19.90
N GLN A 66 0.81 -31.18 -20.53
CA GLN A 66 2.04 -30.87 -21.28
C GLN A 66 1.72 -29.95 -22.47
N ARG A 67 0.57 -30.12 -23.13
CA ARG A 67 0.11 -29.25 -24.23
C ARG A 67 -0.35 -27.88 -23.73
N LEU A 68 -1.01 -27.81 -22.58
CA LEU A 68 -1.39 -26.54 -21.96
C LEU A 68 -0.15 -25.70 -21.60
N ARG A 69 0.97 -26.33 -21.21
CA ARG A 69 2.25 -25.62 -21.00
C ARG A 69 2.68 -24.84 -22.23
N GLU A 70 2.45 -25.35 -23.45
CA GLU A 70 2.78 -24.62 -24.68
C GLU A 70 1.95 -23.34 -24.85
N LEU A 71 0.70 -23.32 -24.37
CA LEU A 71 -0.18 -22.13 -24.39
C LEU A 71 0.18 -21.10 -23.31
N LEU A 72 0.80 -21.54 -22.22
CA LEU A 72 1.26 -20.69 -21.12
C LEU A 72 2.68 -20.17 -21.33
N LYS A 73 3.39 -20.66 -22.36
CA LYS A 73 4.64 -20.04 -22.79
C LYS A 73 4.34 -18.67 -23.39
N PRO A 74 5.09 -17.62 -23.02
CA PRO A 74 4.95 -16.32 -23.68
C PRO A 74 5.20 -16.47 -25.20
N PRO A 75 4.51 -15.71 -26.07
CA PRO A 75 4.65 -15.82 -27.52
C PRO A 75 6.11 -15.69 -27.96
N LYS A 76 6.59 -16.65 -28.76
CA LYS A 76 7.88 -16.57 -29.43
C LYS A 76 7.77 -15.63 -30.64
N ASP A 77 7.76 -14.33 -30.39
CA ASP A 77 8.17 -13.33 -31.37
C ASP A 77 9.17 -12.37 -30.72
N SER A 78 10.36 -12.90 -30.48
CA SER A 78 11.63 -12.15 -30.58
C SER A 78 12.80 -13.12 -30.43
N ALA A 79 13.12 -13.84 -31.51
CA ALA A 79 14.49 -14.30 -31.72
C ALA A 79 14.84 -14.06 -33.18
N PRO A 80 15.85 -13.25 -33.49
CA PRO A 80 16.68 -13.49 -34.64
C PRO A 80 17.90 -14.29 -34.21
N SER A 81 18.01 -15.48 -34.82
CA SER A 81 19.22 -16.10 -35.36
C SER A 81 20.59 -15.66 -34.82
N LYS A 82 21.36 -16.67 -34.40
CA LYS A 82 22.82 -16.66 -34.34
C LYS A 82 23.40 -16.20 -35.71
N PRO A 83 24.40 -15.31 -35.70
CA PRO A 83 25.72 -15.65 -36.23
C PRO A 83 26.77 -15.35 -35.16
N GLU A 84 27.57 -16.32 -34.72
CA GLU A 84 28.89 -16.62 -35.30
C GLU A 84 29.81 -15.39 -35.33
N SER A 85 30.88 -15.52 -34.54
CA SER A 85 31.96 -14.56 -34.38
C SER A 85 32.61 -14.24 -35.73
N ALA A 86 32.48 -13.00 -36.18
CA ALA A 86 33.43 -12.38 -37.11
C ALA A 86 33.68 -10.95 -36.67
N ALA A 87 34.87 -10.72 -36.10
CA ALA A 87 35.42 -9.40 -35.93
C ALA A 87 35.51 -8.71 -37.30
N THR A 88 34.78 -7.61 -37.47
CA THR A 88 35.11 -6.59 -38.48
C THR A 88 34.73 -5.23 -37.91
N ALA A 89 35.74 -4.36 -37.77
CA ALA A 89 35.56 -2.94 -37.49
C ALA A 89 35.03 -2.22 -38.74
N PRO A 90 34.23 -1.16 -38.56
CA PRO A 90 34.48 0.09 -39.28
C PRO A 90 34.63 1.22 -38.24
N SER A 91 35.80 1.82 -38.14
CA SER A 91 36.24 3.00 -38.91
C SER A 91 35.37 4.23 -38.68
N ALA A 92 36.03 5.25 -38.13
CA ALA A 92 35.54 6.58 -37.85
C ALA A 92 34.94 7.25 -39.09
N ALA A 93 33.62 7.50 -39.07
CA ALA A 93 32.95 8.61 -39.76
C ALA A 93 31.44 8.56 -39.49
N MET A 94 30.98 9.18 -38.40
CA MET A 94 29.62 9.73 -38.26
C MET A 94 29.53 10.55 -36.96
N SER A 95 30.21 11.70 -36.94
CA SER A 95 30.29 12.62 -35.81
C SER A 95 29.60 13.95 -36.11
N SER A 96 28.31 13.95 -36.48
CA SER A 96 27.58 15.23 -36.69
C SER A 96 26.13 15.28 -36.22
N VAL A 97 25.55 14.19 -35.67
CA VAL A 97 24.19 14.23 -35.12
C VAL A 97 24.23 14.34 -33.60
N ARG A 98 23.82 15.50 -33.08
CA ARG A 98 23.56 15.71 -31.64
C ARG A 98 22.22 15.07 -31.26
N LEU A 99 22.23 14.23 -30.24
CA LEU A 99 21.07 13.55 -29.66
C LEU A 99 20.66 14.23 -28.35
N LYS A 100 19.42 14.01 -27.90
CA LYS A 100 18.98 14.51 -26.59
C LYS A 100 19.74 13.83 -25.45
N SER A 101 20.16 12.58 -25.66
CA SER A 101 21.03 11.85 -24.75
C SER A 101 22.36 12.54 -24.47
N ASP A 102 22.92 13.31 -25.42
CA ASP A 102 24.20 14.00 -25.22
C ASP A 102 24.15 14.93 -23.98
N ALA A 103 23.11 15.76 -23.88
CA ALA A 103 22.94 16.68 -22.76
C ALA A 103 22.72 15.95 -21.42
N ILE A 104 22.08 14.77 -21.46
CA ILE A 104 21.85 13.94 -20.28
C ILE A 104 23.18 13.41 -19.74
N PHE A 105 24.05 12.89 -20.61
CA PHE A 105 25.34 12.34 -20.19
C PHE A 105 26.37 13.43 -19.84
N GLU A 106 26.34 14.59 -20.51
CA GLU A 106 27.09 15.79 -20.08
C GLU A 106 26.70 16.21 -18.65
N SER A 107 25.39 16.23 -18.34
CA SER A 107 24.90 16.52 -16.99
C SER A 107 25.30 15.45 -15.98
N LEU A 108 25.29 14.17 -16.39
CA LEU A 108 25.67 13.06 -15.53
C LEU A 108 27.16 13.08 -15.19
N GLU A 109 28.02 13.44 -16.15
CA GLU A 109 29.46 13.60 -15.94
C GLU A 109 29.75 14.64 -14.85
N LYS A 110 29.09 15.80 -14.92
CA LYS A 110 29.17 16.83 -13.88
C LYS A 110 28.70 16.30 -12.52
N LYS A 111 27.57 15.60 -12.47
CA LYS A 111 27.02 15.02 -11.23
C LYS A 111 27.99 14.02 -10.58
N ILE A 112 28.66 13.18 -11.36
CA ILE A 112 29.65 12.24 -10.84
C ILE A 112 30.90 12.96 -10.33
N ALA A 113 31.34 14.02 -11.02
CA ALA A 113 32.46 14.85 -10.55
C ALA A 113 32.17 15.50 -9.19
N ASP A 114 30.93 15.96 -8.97
CA ASP A 114 30.48 16.60 -7.72
C ASP A 114 30.23 15.60 -6.57
N ASN A 115 30.19 14.28 -6.85
CA ASN A 115 29.82 13.25 -5.87
C ASN A 115 30.79 12.03 -5.92
N PRO A 116 32.04 12.18 -5.45
CA PRO A 116 33.09 11.16 -5.59
C PRO A 116 32.83 9.85 -4.83
N ASP A 117 31.93 9.85 -3.85
CA ASP A 117 31.57 8.67 -3.03
C ASP A 117 30.48 7.78 -3.68
N LEU A 118 29.89 8.21 -4.80
CA LEU A 118 28.90 7.40 -5.53
C LEU A 118 29.48 6.08 -6.06
N ALA A 119 30.74 6.10 -6.51
CA ALA A 119 31.38 4.89 -7.04
C ALA A 119 31.58 3.81 -5.97
N SER A 120 31.99 4.20 -4.77
CA SER A 120 32.24 3.24 -3.68
C SER A 120 30.96 2.57 -3.18
N SER A 121 29.81 3.25 -3.27
CA SER A 121 28.50 2.73 -2.85
C SER A 121 27.78 1.89 -3.91
N VAL A 122 27.94 2.23 -5.20
CA VAL A 122 27.16 1.61 -6.29
C VAL A 122 27.90 0.42 -6.91
N GLN A 123 29.22 0.52 -7.08
CA GLN A 123 30.12 -0.54 -7.57
C GLN A 123 29.63 -1.28 -8.84
N THR A 124 29.08 -0.53 -9.79
CA THR A 124 28.39 -1.09 -10.97
C THR A 124 28.77 -0.33 -12.23
N VAL A 125 28.95 -1.04 -13.35
CA VAL A 125 29.13 -0.43 -14.68
C VAL A 125 27.83 -0.50 -15.48
N PHE A 126 27.30 0.66 -15.87
CA PHE A 126 26.10 0.80 -16.69
C PHE A 126 26.45 1.21 -18.11
N GLN A 127 25.78 0.64 -19.11
CA GLN A 127 25.89 1.03 -20.51
C GLN A 127 24.52 1.40 -21.08
N TRP A 128 24.48 2.39 -21.96
CA TRP A 128 23.29 2.71 -22.76
C TRP A 128 23.61 2.61 -24.23
N ASP A 129 22.80 1.85 -24.95
CA ASP A 129 22.74 1.74 -26.40
C ASP A 129 21.58 2.60 -26.89
N ILE A 130 21.90 3.81 -27.36
CA ILE A 130 20.92 4.81 -27.78
C ILE A 130 20.63 4.65 -29.26
N LYS A 131 19.36 4.42 -29.57
CA LYS A 131 18.85 4.29 -30.92
C LYS A 131 18.17 5.57 -31.40
N LYS A 132 18.17 5.76 -32.72
CA LYS A 132 17.29 6.69 -33.42
C LYS A 132 16.78 5.99 -34.66
N ASP A 133 15.47 5.99 -34.84
CA ASP A 133 14.79 5.30 -35.95
C ASP A 133 15.19 3.82 -36.05
N GLY A 134 15.35 3.16 -34.87
CA GLY A 134 15.72 1.76 -34.75
C GLY A 134 17.21 1.44 -34.96
N GLN A 135 18.02 2.40 -35.42
CA GLN A 135 19.46 2.24 -35.65
C GLN A 135 20.25 2.65 -34.40
N LEU A 136 21.29 1.88 -34.06
CA LEU A 136 22.20 2.23 -32.95
C LEU A 136 23.04 3.45 -33.35
N MET A 137 22.89 4.55 -32.63
CA MET A 137 23.56 5.81 -32.94
C MET A 137 24.73 6.10 -32.01
N LYS A 138 24.51 5.94 -30.70
CA LYS A 138 25.52 6.24 -29.68
C LYS A 138 25.48 5.22 -28.56
N GLN A 139 26.63 5.04 -27.93
CA GLN A 139 26.78 4.26 -26.72
C GLN A 139 27.40 5.15 -25.64
N TYR A 140 26.95 4.99 -24.41
CA TYR A 140 27.53 5.67 -23.24
C TYR A 140 27.74 4.67 -22.13
N THR A 141 28.77 4.92 -21.32
CA THR A 141 29.08 4.14 -20.14
C THR A 141 29.15 5.05 -18.92
N LEU A 142 28.49 4.62 -17.84
CA LEU A 142 28.70 5.11 -16.48
C LEU A 142 29.41 4.00 -15.71
N ASP A 143 30.69 4.17 -15.47
CA ASP A 143 31.49 3.27 -14.65
C ASP A 143 31.47 3.82 -13.21
N LEU A 144 30.76 3.16 -12.31
CA LEU A 144 30.78 3.41 -10.86
C LEU A 144 31.48 2.28 -10.11
N LYS A 145 32.28 1.47 -10.80
CA LYS A 145 33.01 0.33 -10.23
C LYS A 145 34.49 0.64 -10.11
N THR A 146 34.99 1.54 -10.95
CA THR A 146 36.40 1.90 -11.04
C THR A 146 36.64 3.31 -10.49
N GLY A 147 37.62 3.45 -9.59
CA GLY A 147 38.06 4.75 -9.07
C GLY A 147 36.94 5.57 -8.42
N LYS A 148 36.88 6.86 -8.73
CA LYS A 148 35.85 7.81 -8.26
C LYS A 148 34.58 7.82 -9.13
N GLY A 149 34.50 6.92 -10.10
CA GLY A 149 33.44 6.88 -11.10
C GLY A 149 33.74 7.77 -12.31
N ALA A 150 33.21 7.38 -13.47
CA ALA A 150 33.37 8.12 -14.72
C ALA A 150 32.17 7.92 -15.64
N VAL A 151 31.83 8.96 -16.40
CA VAL A 151 30.90 8.90 -17.53
C VAL A 151 31.69 9.15 -18.80
N TYR A 152 31.46 8.36 -19.84
CA TYR A 152 32.10 8.58 -21.14
C TYR A 152 31.27 7.98 -22.28
N GLN A 153 31.47 8.51 -23.48
CA GLN A 153 30.91 7.95 -24.69
C GLN A 153 31.69 6.68 -25.10
N GLY A 154 30.96 5.63 -25.47
CA GLY A 154 31.48 4.33 -25.87
C GLY A 154 31.06 3.20 -24.93
N ILE A 155 31.46 1.98 -25.29
CA ILE A 155 31.33 0.77 -24.46
C ILE A 155 32.34 0.79 -23.30
N PRO A 156 32.15 -0.02 -22.24
CA PRO A 156 33.08 -0.09 -21.12
C PRO A 156 34.53 -0.33 -21.56
N LYS A 157 35.44 0.52 -21.08
CA LYS A 157 36.90 0.41 -21.36
C LYS A 157 37.54 -0.82 -20.73
N GLN A 158 36.95 -1.34 -19.66
CA GLN A 158 37.39 -2.54 -18.95
C GLN A 158 36.19 -3.45 -18.66
N GLY A 159 36.35 -4.75 -18.90
CA GLY A 159 35.31 -5.73 -18.63
C GLY A 159 34.05 -5.56 -19.51
N LYS A 160 32.90 -5.99 -18.98
CA LYS A 160 31.59 -5.84 -19.60
C LYS A 160 30.71 -5.00 -18.68
N ALA A 161 29.71 -4.32 -19.24
CA ALA A 161 28.71 -3.65 -18.44
C ALA A 161 27.97 -4.67 -17.57
N ASP A 162 27.77 -4.33 -16.30
CA ASP A 162 26.92 -5.11 -15.41
C ASP A 162 25.46 -5.02 -15.86
N CYS A 163 25.05 -3.89 -16.44
CA CYS A 163 23.71 -3.65 -16.98
C CYS A 163 23.78 -2.80 -18.25
N THR A 164 23.09 -3.21 -19.33
CA THR A 164 22.97 -2.43 -20.57
C THR A 164 21.52 -2.09 -20.86
N PHE A 165 21.24 -0.82 -21.09
CA PHE A 165 19.94 -0.30 -21.50
C PHE A 165 19.91 -0.08 -23.00
N ILE A 166 18.88 -0.57 -23.68
CA ILE A 166 18.69 -0.37 -25.11
C ILE A 166 17.36 0.35 -25.30
N MET A 167 17.39 1.57 -25.85
CA MET A 167 16.18 2.39 -26.05
C MET A 167 16.38 3.46 -27.13
N GLU A 168 15.29 4.07 -27.60
CA GLU A 168 15.35 5.24 -28.47
C GLU A 168 15.73 6.51 -27.68
N ASP A 169 16.39 7.47 -28.35
CA ASP A 169 16.83 8.76 -27.76
C ASP A 169 15.68 9.51 -27.06
N GLU A 170 14.50 9.54 -27.68
CA GLU A 170 13.30 10.16 -27.11
C GLU A 170 12.77 9.45 -25.85
N VAL A 171 12.97 8.13 -25.75
CA VAL A 171 12.56 7.35 -24.58
C VAL A 171 13.46 7.70 -23.40
N LEU A 172 14.78 7.77 -23.61
CA LEU A 172 15.71 8.18 -22.55
C LEU A 172 15.42 9.60 -22.07
N HIS A 173 15.20 10.55 -22.99
CA HIS A 173 14.83 11.91 -22.65
C HIS A 173 13.51 12.00 -21.85
N SER A 174 12.51 11.21 -22.24
CA SER A 174 11.23 11.16 -21.51
C SER A 174 11.38 10.57 -20.11
N ILE A 175 12.26 9.57 -19.94
CA ILE A 175 12.58 9.00 -18.63
C ILE A 175 13.30 10.03 -17.75
N PHE A 176 14.35 10.65 -18.28
CA PHE A 176 15.17 11.60 -17.53
C PHE A 176 14.39 12.86 -17.12
N SER A 177 13.51 13.37 -18.00
CA SER A 177 12.61 14.49 -17.68
C SER A 177 11.42 14.10 -16.78
N GLY A 178 11.30 12.82 -16.40
CA GLY A 178 10.20 12.32 -15.56
C GLY A 178 8.84 12.18 -16.27
N LYS A 179 8.78 12.41 -17.59
CA LYS A 179 7.55 12.26 -18.39
C LYS A 179 7.16 10.81 -18.63
N LEU A 180 8.11 9.88 -18.51
CA LEU A 180 7.91 8.45 -18.66
C LEU A 180 8.59 7.71 -17.51
N ASP A 181 7.84 6.88 -16.80
CA ASP A 181 8.41 5.99 -15.80
C ASP A 181 9.31 4.91 -16.45
N ALA A 182 10.51 4.70 -15.90
CA ALA A 182 11.51 3.79 -16.46
C ALA A 182 11.03 2.32 -16.43
N GLN A 183 10.34 1.91 -15.35
CA GLN A 183 9.78 0.56 -15.26
C GLN A 183 8.67 0.35 -16.30
N ARG A 184 7.82 1.36 -16.52
CA ARG A 184 6.80 1.35 -17.58
C ARG A 184 7.43 1.30 -18.98
N ALA A 185 8.53 2.01 -19.21
CA ALA A 185 9.27 1.93 -20.47
C ALA A 185 9.79 0.51 -20.73
N PHE A 186 10.28 -0.17 -19.69
CA PHE A 186 10.73 -1.57 -19.78
C PHE A 186 9.56 -2.54 -20.04
N MET A 187 8.50 -2.48 -19.24
CA MET A 187 7.35 -3.37 -19.36
C MET A 187 6.61 -3.24 -20.69
N THR A 188 6.63 -2.05 -21.30
CA THR A 188 6.02 -1.79 -22.62
C THR A 188 6.97 -2.09 -23.80
N GLY A 189 8.19 -2.58 -23.52
CA GLY A 189 9.19 -2.92 -24.54
C GLY A 189 9.89 -1.72 -25.19
N LYS A 190 9.58 -0.49 -24.75
CA LYS A 190 10.24 0.75 -25.22
C LYS A 190 11.69 0.89 -24.75
N MET A 191 12.00 0.22 -23.64
CA MET A 191 13.36 0.03 -23.13
C MET A 191 13.60 -1.48 -22.97
N LYS A 192 14.76 -1.97 -23.38
CA LYS A 192 15.23 -3.32 -23.05
C LYS A 192 16.42 -3.22 -22.11
N ILE A 193 16.54 -4.20 -21.22
CA ILE A 193 17.66 -4.31 -20.28
C ILE A 193 18.32 -5.66 -20.51
N THR A 194 19.63 -5.67 -20.68
CA THR A 194 20.44 -6.90 -20.71
C THR A 194 21.49 -6.86 -19.61
N GLY A 195 21.95 -8.04 -19.17
CA GLY A 195 22.81 -8.17 -17.99
C GLY A 195 22.00 -8.24 -16.68
N ASN A 196 22.55 -7.68 -15.61
CA ASN A 196 21.97 -7.68 -14.27
C ASN A 196 20.84 -6.65 -14.15
N VAL A 197 19.59 -7.09 -14.34
CA VAL A 197 18.40 -6.24 -14.20
C VAL A 197 18.22 -5.68 -12.77
N LEU A 198 18.77 -6.31 -11.73
CA LEU A 198 18.72 -5.74 -10.38
C LEU A 198 19.62 -4.49 -10.27
N ALA A 199 20.72 -4.44 -11.03
CA ALA A 199 21.59 -3.28 -11.06
C ALA A 199 20.88 -2.04 -11.62
N SER A 200 19.94 -2.19 -12.58
CA SER A 200 19.19 -1.05 -13.10
C SER A 200 18.30 -0.36 -12.06
N GLN A 201 17.90 -1.07 -11.00
CA GLN A 201 17.11 -0.48 -9.90
C GLN A 201 17.97 0.47 -9.05
N LYS A 202 19.25 0.12 -8.80
CA LYS A 202 20.18 0.99 -8.07
C LYS A 202 20.37 2.33 -8.76
N LEU A 203 20.45 2.35 -10.09
CA LEU A 203 20.59 3.57 -10.87
C LEU A 203 19.37 4.50 -10.73
N GLN A 204 18.15 3.92 -10.65
CA GLN A 204 16.93 4.71 -10.43
C GLN A 204 16.92 5.37 -9.06
N GLU A 205 17.36 4.66 -8.01
CA GLU A 205 17.47 5.20 -6.65
C GLU A 205 18.40 6.44 -6.57
N LEU A 206 19.45 6.49 -7.39
CA LEU A 206 20.38 7.64 -7.48
C LEU A 206 19.78 8.88 -8.14
N TRP A 207 18.74 8.71 -8.96
CA TRP A 207 18.11 9.79 -9.71
C TRP A 207 16.86 10.35 -9.02
N GLU A 208 16.21 9.56 -8.16
CA GLU A 208 15.05 10.02 -7.38
C GLU A 208 15.43 10.84 -6.14
N GLN A 209 16.65 10.68 -5.61
CA GLN A 209 17.15 11.45 -4.45
C GLN A 209 17.29 12.95 -4.73
N ASP A 210 17.39 13.38 -6.00
CA ASP A 210 17.48 14.80 -6.38
C ASP A 210 16.11 15.51 -6.45
N LYS A 211 14.99 14.78 -6.28
CA LYS A 211 13.62 15.33 -6.43
C LYS A 211 12.94 15.73 -5.12
N GLU A 212 13.61 15.63 -3.97
CA GLU A 212 13.04 16.13 -2.71
C GLU A 212 13.08 17.66 -2.67
N GLU A 213 11.90 18.25 -2.90
CA GLU A 213 11.61 19.66 -2.60
C GLU A 213 11.79 19.95 -1.11
N ASN A 214 12.27 21.15 -0.80
CA ASN A 214 12.85 21.57 0.48
C ASN A 214 11.84 21.44 1.68
N PRO A 215 12.11 20.60 2.70
CA PRO A 215 11.20 20.34 3.83
C PRO A 215 11.01 21.51 4.82
N GLU A 216 11.75 22.61 4.67
CA GLU A 216 11.73 23.73 5.62
C GLU A 216 10.44 24.58 5.52
N ASP A 217 9.79 24.61 4.34
CA ASP A 217 8.56 25.37 4.12
C ASP A 217 7.30 24.68 4.69
N GLU A 218 7.25 23.34 4.72
CA GLU A 218 6.14 22.56 5.34
C GLU A 218 6.18 22.64 6.87
N LEU A 219 7.38 22.67 7.47
CA LEU A 219 7.57 22.75 8.92
C LEU A 219 7.09 24.11 9.48
N ALA A 220 7.34 25.20 8.75
CA ALA A 220 6.89 26.54 9.14
C ALA A 220 5.35 26.68 9.11
N ALA A 221 4.70 26.05 8.12
CA ALA A 221 3.23 26.05 8.01
C ALA A 221 2.55 25.22 9.12
N LEU A 222 3.13 24.08 9.50
CA LEU A 222 2.62 23.21 10.56
C LEU A 222 2.78 23.82 11.97
N VAL A 223 3.89 24.51 12.23
CA VAL A 223 4.15 25.20 13.50
C VAL A 223 3.21 26.40 13.69
N GLN A 224 2.85 27.09 12.61
CA GLN A 224 1.87 28.18 12.66
C GLN A 224 0.44 27.64 12.91
N SER A 225 0.04 26.55 12.24
CA SER A 225 -1.28 25.94 12.46
C SER A 225 -1.47 25.37 13.88
N ALA A 226 -0.39 24.91 14.52
CA ALA A 226 -0.42 24.43 15.89
C ALA A 226 -0.62 25.57 16.92
N LYS A 227 -0.02 26.74 16.67
CA LYS A 227 -0.18 27.92 17.54
C LYS A 227 -1.57 28.55 17.43
N ASP A 228 -2.16 28.52 16.25
CA ASP A 228 -3.52 29.05 16.02
C ASP A 228 -4.59 28.12 16.66
N SER A 229 -4.29 26.83 16.82
CA SER A 229 -5.14 25.83 17.48
C SER A 229 -5.15 25.94 19.02
N GLU A 230 -4.03 26.32 19.66
CA GLU A 230 -3.95 26.52 21.11
C GLU A 230 -4.66 27.80 21.56
N ALA A 231 -4.67 28.85 20.73
CA ALA A 231 -5.37 30.10 21.01
C ALA A 231 -6.91 29.98 20.91
N ALA A 232 -7.42 29.12 20.03
CA ALA A 232 -8.86 28.88 19.88
C ALA A 232 -9.47 28.08 21.05
N ALA A 233 -8.69 27.21 21.69
CA ALA A 233 -9.12 26.43 22.86
C ALA A 233 -9.34 27.28 24.12
N ALA A 234 -8.73 28.49 24.18
CA ALA A 234 -8.86 29.41 25.31
C ALA A 234 -10.06 30.38 25.21
N ALA A 235 -10.80 30.41 24.09
CA ALA A 235 -11.78 31.46 23.80
C ALA A 235 -13.25 30.99 23.71
N ALA A 236 -13.57 29.71 23.91
CA ALA A 236 -14.94 29.22 23.77
C ALA A 236 -15.77 29.42 25.06
N GLY A 237 -16.27 30.64 25.26
CA GLY A 237 -17.34 30.98 26.20
C GLY A 237 -18.69 31.14 25.50
N ASP A 238 -19.68 30.39 26.02
CA ASP A 238 -21.15 30.47 25.96
C ASP A 238 -21.94 30.47 24.62
N ALA A 239 -22.81 29.45 24.45
CA ALA A 239 -24.28 29.60 24.50
C ALA A 239 -25.05 28.25 24.33
N ASP A 240 -25.04 27.42 25.38
CA ASP A 240 -26.12 26.54 25.89
C ASP A 240 -25.46 25.75 27.03
N GLY A 241 -25.83 26.02 28.28
CA GLY A 241 -24.95 25.83 29.46
C GLY A 241 -24.40 24.42 29.74
N ASP A 242 -24.81 23.40 28.97
CA ASP A 242 -24.30 22.03 29.04
C ASP A 242 -23.96 21.39 27.68
N ARG A 243 -24.11 22.11 26.54
CA ARG A 243 -23.76 21.57 25.22
C ARG A 243 -22.33 21.96 24.90
N PRO A 244 -21.39 21.02 24.76
CA PRO A 244 -20.03 21.37 24.39
C PRO A 244 -20.00 22.08 23.02
N PRO A 245 -19.12 23.06 22.82
CA PRO A 245 -18.97 23.70 21.51
C PRO A 245 -18.61 22.65 20.46
N PRO A 246 -19.01 22.82 19.18
CA PRO A 246 -18.66 21.87 18.12
C PRO A 246 -17.14 21.59 18.08
N PRO A 247 -16.71 20.37 17.73
CA PRO A 247 -15.29 20.07 17.63
C PRO A 247 -14.61 21.04 16.64
N THR A 248 -13.49 21.64 17.05
CA THR A 248 -12.77 22.64 16.26
C THR A 248 -11.87 22.02 15.19
N GLU A 249 -11.40 20.79 15.42
CA GLU A 249 -10.60 20.03 14.46
C GLU A 249 -11.50 19.30 13.45
N PRO A 250 -11.11 19.26 12.16
CA PRO A 250 -11.85 18.50 11.17
C PRO A 250 -11.81 16.99 11.50
N PRO A 251 -12.86 16.22 11.13
CA PRO A 251 -12.86 14.77 11.30
C PRO A 251 -11.64 14.12 10.64
N ASN A 252 -11.08 13.09 11.28
CA ASN A 252 -10.04 12.28 10.62
C ASN A 252 -10.68 11.44 9.51
N THR A 253 -10.23 11.67 8.26
CA THR A 253 -10.76 10.97 7.08
C THR A 253 -9.82 9.92 6.50
N ILE A 254 -8.73 9.60 7.19
CA ILE A 254 -7.71 8.62 6.76
C ILE A 254 -7.89 7.34 7.57
N LYS A 255 -8.30 6.25 6.91
CA LYS A 255 -8.58 4.98 7.60
C LYS A 255 -7.30 4.36 8.18
N SER A 256 -6.17 4.52 7.51
CA SER A 256 -4.89 3.99 7.95
C SER A 256 -4.43 4.56 9.28
N ASP A 257 -4.83 5.78 9.64
CA ASP A 257 -4.49 6.37 10.94
C ASP A 257 -5.00 5.50 12.11
N PHE A 258 -6.16 4.86 11.96
CA PHE A 258 -6.67 3.93 12.97
C PHE A 258 -5.87 2.64 13.04
N ILE A 259 -5.33 2.16 11.91
CA ILE A 259 -4.42 1.00 11.86
C ILE A 259 -3.11 1.31 12.58
N PHE A 260 -2.49 2.47 12.31
CA PHE A 260 -1.28 2.88 13.03
C PHE A 260 -1.55 3.10 14.52
N GLY A 261 -2.74 3.57 14.89
CA GLY A 261 -3.20 3.62 16.28
C GLY A 261 -3.18 2.24 16.96
N ILE A 262 -3.64 1.19 16.26
CA ILE A 262 -3.56 -0.20 16.75
C ILE A 262 -2.08 -0.63 16.88
N PHE A 263 -1.25 -0.32 15.89
CA PHE A 263 0.17 -0.70 15.93
C PHE A 263 0.90 -0.09 17.12
N ILE A 264 0.63 1.18 17.45
CA ILE A 264 1.22 1.86 18.61
C ILE A 264 0.91 1.07 19.89
N GLU A 265 -0.33 0.64 20.08
CA GLU A 265 -0.75 -0.10 21.27
C GLU A 265 -0.11 -1.49 21.32
N TYR A 266 -0.08 -2.19 20.18
CA TYR A 266 0.58 -3.47 20.07
C TYR A 266 2.08 -3.39 20.35
N GLN A 267 2.77 -2.38 19.82
CA GLN A 267 4.19 -2.17 20.09
C GLN A 267 4.45 -1.92 21.58
N LYS A 268 3.55 -1.20 22.28
CA LYS A 268 3.66 -0.99 23.73
C LYS A 268 3.46 -2.27 24.53
N GLN A 269 2.55 -3.15 24.09
CA GLN A 269 2.28 -4.43 24.74
C GLN A 269 3.36 -5.49 24.42
N GLU A 270 3.96 -5.40 23.23
CA GLU A 270 4.94 -6.36 22.70
C GLU A 270 6.27 -5.67 22.29
N PRO A 271 7.01 -5.04 23.22
CA PRO A 271 8.22 -4.29 22.90
C PRO A 271 9.31 -5.15 22.23
N GLN A 272 9.28 -6.48 22.42
CA GLN A 272 10.18 -7.43 21.76
C GLN A 272 10.12 -7.36 20.23
N ILE A 273 9.03 -6.89 19.64
CA ILE A 273 8.88 -6.73 18.18
C ILE A 273 10.02 -5.87 17.61
N ALA A 274 10.46 -4.83 18.32
CA ALA A 274 11.58 -3.99 17.89
C ALA A 274 12.87 -4.79 17.73
N SER A 275 13.17 -5.65 18.71
CA SER A 275 14.36 -6.51 18.67
C SER A 275 14.36 -7.53 17.52
N ILE A 276 13.18 -7.90 17.02
CA ILE A 276 13.01 -8.84 15.91
C ILE A 276 13.10 -8.11 14.56
N VAL A 277 12.46 -6.94 14.45
CA VAL A 277 12.30 -6.21 13.19
C VAL A 277 13.53 -5.37 12.85
N LYS A 278 14.07 -4.62 13.82
CA LYS A 278 15.28 -3.79 13.68
C LYS A 278 15.32 -2.91 12.42
N THR A 279 14.16 -2.34 12.06
CA THR A 279 13.97 -1.60 10.81
C THR A 279 13.18 -0.31 11.07
N ILE A 280 13.56 0.78 10.41
CA ILE A 280 12.79 2.02 10.37
C ILE A 280 12.00 2.06 9.06
N PHE A 281 10.67 2.03 9.15
CA PHE A 281 9.77 2.21 8.01
C PHE A 281 9.21 3.62 7.99
N HIS A 282 9.24 4.26 6.82
CA HIS A 282 8.52 5.51 6.54
C HIS A 282 7.34 5.19 5.62
N TRP A 283 6.12 5.44 6.09
CA TRP A 283 4.90 5.22 5.34
C TRP A 283 4.36 6.55 4.84
N ILE A 284 4.23 6.69 3.53
CA ILE A 284 3.63 7.83 2.86
C ILE A 284 2.27 7.36 2.35
N ILE A 285 1.21 7.80 3.03
CA ILE A 285 -0.15 7.38 2.70
C ILE A 285 -0.77 8.40 1.76
N LEU A 286 -1.25 7.91 0.62
CA LEU A 286 -1.94 8.71 -0.37
C LEU A 286 -3.45 8.65 -0.13
N LYS A 287 -4.15 9.71 -0.53
CA LYS A 287 -5.60 9.71 -0.72
C LYS A 287 -5.86 10.37 -2.06
N ASP A 288 -6.53 9.66 -2.96
CA ASP A 288 -6.76 10.10 -4.33
C ASP A 288 -5.45 10.51 -5.05
N GLY A 289 -4.38 9.75 -4.78
CA GLY A 289 -3.05 9.97 -5.37
C GLY A 289 -2.23 11.14 -4.78
N LYS A 290 -2.74 11.86 -3.77
CA LYS A 290 -2.02 12.94 -3.08
C LYS A 290 -1.57 12.50 -1.69
N LYS A 291 -0.39 12.95 -1.23
CA LYS A 291 0.09 12.72 0.14
C LYS A 291 -0.97 13.24 1.12
N ALA A 292 -1.54 12.35 1.91
CA ALA A 292 -2.60 12.66 2.87
C ALA A 292 -2.09 12.62 4.31
N THR A 293 -1.21 11.68 4.60
CA THR A 293 -0.55 11.56 5.89
C THR A 293 0.73 10.75 5.73
N GLU A 294 1.61 10.82 6.72
CA GLU A 294 2.78 9.97 6.80
C GLU A 294 3.02 9.49 8.22
N TRP A 295 3.65 8.33 8.33
CA TRP A 295 3.91 7.64 9.59
C TRP A 295 5.31 7.07 9.60
N THR A 296 5.98 7.16 10.74
CA THR A 296 7.23 6.47 10.98
C THR A 296 7.00 5.33 11.95
N VAL A 297 7.51 4.15 11.58
CA VAL A 297 7.57 2.95 12.41
C VAL A 297 9.03 2.64 12.64
N ASP A 298 9.60 3.22 13.70
CA ASP A 298 10.96 2.95 14.14
C ASP A 298 10.94 1.72 15.05
N LEU A 299 11.32 0.57 14.50
CA LEU A 299 11.51 -0.66 15.25
C LEU A 299 12.99 -1.01 15.38
N LYS A 300 13.88 -0.03 15.21
CA LYS A 300 15.33 -0.19 15.25
C LYS A 300 15.94 0.44 16.50
N SER A 301 15.36 1.54 16.94
CA SER A 301 15.79 2.31 18.10
C SER A 301 15.09 1.83 19.36
N GLY A 302 15.86 1.55 20.42
CA GLY A 302 15.33 1.20 21.74
C GLY A 302 14.28 0.09 21.72
N ASN A 303 13.13 0.33 22.37
CA ASN A 303 11.98 -0.59 22.42
C ASN A 303 11.00 -0.39 21.26
N GLY A 304 11.38 0.39 20.25
CA GLY A 304 10.53 0.77 19.13
C GLY A 304 9.56 1.91 19.45
N GLU A 305 9.34 2.77 18.47
CA GLU A 305 8.43 3.91 18.53
C GLU A 305 7.71 4.08 17.19
N LEU A 306 6.41 4.35 17.26
CA LEU A 306 5.59 4.67 16.10
C LEU A 306 5.00 6.06 16.29
N TYR A 307 5.13 6.91 15.29
CA TYR A 307 4.64 8.28 15.35
C TYR A 307 4.21 8.80 13.99
N LYS A 308 3.29 9.77 14.00
CA LYS A 308 2.84 10.48 12.82
C LYS A 308 3.93 11.48 12.39
N GLY A 309 4.19 11.56 11.09
CA GLY A 309 5.26 12.38 10.52
C GLY A 309 6.45 11.59 9.95
N PRO A 310 7.36 12.28 9.25
CA PRO A 310 8.54 11.68 8.65
C PRO A 310 9.58 11.29 9.71
N PRO A 311 10.55 10.42 9.36
CA PRO A 311 11.60 9.98 10.30
C PRO A 311 12.40 11.16 10.88
N LYS A 312 12.54 11.19 12.20
CA LYS A 312 13.26 12.25 12.92
C LYS A 312 14.73 11.90 13.11
N GLY A 313 15.63 12.64 12.44
CA GLY A 313 17.07 12.56 12.66
C GLY A 313 17.76 11.25 12.23
N VAL A 314 17.02 10.29 11.67
CA VAL A 314 17.55 9.02 11.16
C VAL A 314 16.85 8.67 9.85
N LYS A 315 17.61 8.27 8.83
CA LYS A 315 17.05 7.86 7.54
C LYS A 315 16.28 6.54 7.68
N ALA A 316 15.10 6.44 7.07
CA ALA A 316 14.36 5.18 7.00
C ALA A 316 15.12 4.12 6.20
N ASP A 317 15.08 2.88 6.67
CA ASP A 317 15.62 1.72 5.94
C ASP A 317 14.71 1.38 4.73
N VAL A 318 13.41 1.66 4.88
CA VAL A 318 12.39 1.45 3.85
C VAL A 318 11.41 2.61 3.85
N ALA A 319 11.14 3.20 2.69
CA ALA A 319 10.00 4.09 2.48
C ALA A 319 8.94 3.39 1.63
N ILE A 320 7.69 3.44 2.09
CA ILE A 320 6.53 2.78 1.48
C ILE A 320 5.53 3.85 1.09
N THR A 321 5.12 3.90 -0.18
CA THR A 321 4.04 4.78 -0.64
C THR A 321 2.86 3.94 -1.11
N ILE A 322 1.67 4.20 -0.57
CA ILE A 322 0.46 3.42 -0.85
C ILE A 322 -0.79 4.28 -0.62
N ASP A 323 -1.85 4.05 -1.39
CA ASP A 323 -3.15 4.71 -1.13
C ASP A 323 -3.81 4.16 0.15
N ASP A 324 -4.55 5.01 0.87
CA ASP A 324 -5.24 4.68 2.13
C ASP A 324 -6.10 3.41 1.98
N GLU A 325 -6.92 3.34 0.94
CA GLU A 325 -7.80 2.18 0.71
C GLU A 325 -7.00 0.92 0.32
N ASP A 326 -5.87 1.08 -0.36
CA ASP A 326 -4.99 -0.02 -0.72
C ASP A 326 -4.26 -0.57 0.51
N LEU A 327 -3.81 0.30 1.41
CA LEU A 327 -3.25 -0.11 2.69
C LEU A 327 -4.29 -0.86 3.49
N ILE A 328 -5.54 -0.39 3.58
CA ILE A 328 -6.60 -1.13 4.25
C ILE A 328 -6.81 -2.52 3.64
N GLN A 329 -6.88 -2.63 2.32
CA GLN A 329 -7.02 -3.93 1.67
C GLN A 329 -5.81 -4.84 1.94
N LEU A 330 -4.59 -4.30 1.96
CA LEU A 330 -3.36 -5.05 2.25
C LEU A 330 -3.40 -5.58 3.69
N MET A 331 -3.74 -4.71 4.63
CA MET A 331 -3.81 -5.02 6.06
C MET A 331 -4.88 -6.06 6.39
N LEU A 332 -5.99 -6.05 5.66
CA LEU A 332 -7.06 -7.05 5.76
C LEU A 332 -6.78 -8.33 4.95
N GLY A 333 -5.63 -8.42 4.27
CA GLY A 333 -5.26 -9.57 3.42
C GLY A 333 -6.08 -9.68 2.13
N LYS A 334 -6.83 -8.64 1.76
CA LYS A 334 -7.64 -8.56 0.52
C LYS A 334 -6.81 -8.10 -0.69
N LEU A 335 -5.69 -7.43 -0.45
CA LEU A 335 -4.72 -7.03 -1.47
C LEU A 335 -3.40 -7.77 -1.27
N ASN A 336 -2.97 -8.52 -2.28
CA ASN A 336 -1.67 -9.16 -2.29
C ASN A 336 -0.56 -8.08 -2.46
N PRO A 337 0.43 -8.02 -1.55
CA PRO A 337 1.43 -6.95 -1.56
C PRO A 337 2.38 -7.03 -2.77
N GLN A 338 2.72 -8.22 -3.27
CA GLN A 338 3.55 -8.37 -4.47
C GLN A 338 2.81 -7.85 -5.71
N LYS A 339 1.52 -8.19 -5.85
CA LYS A 339 0.66 -7.69 -6.92
C LYS A 339 0.48 -6.17 -6.85
N ALA A 340 0.27 -5.62 -5.65
CA ALA A 340 0.21 -4.18 -5.44
C ALA A 340 1.51 -3.50 -5.88
N PHE A 341 2.67 -4.10 -5.55
CA PHE A 341 3.97 -3.60 -5.97
C PHE A 341 4.16 -3.64 -7.48
N MET A 342 3.90 -4.78 -8.12
CA MET A 342 4.05 -4.94 -9.57
C MET A 342 3.11 -4.04 -10.39
N THR A 343 1.96 -3.66 -9.82
CA THR A 343 0.99 -2.75 -10.47
C THR A 343 1.23 -1.27 -10.13
N GLY A 344 2.25 -0.96 -9.32
CA GLY A 344 2.59 0.41 -8.91
C GLY A 344 1.67 1.03 -7.85
N ARG A 345 0.73 0.24 -7.32
CA ARG A 345 -0.19 0.63 -6.22
C ARG A 345 0.51 0.69 -4.86
N LEU A 346 1.53 -0.14 -4.68
CA LEU A 346 2.46 -0.12 -3.55
C LEU A 346 3.84 0.23 -4.10
N LYS A 347 4.42 1.35 -3.69
CA LYS A 347 5.80 1.70 -4.03
C LYS A 347 6.68 1.48 -2.81
N ILE A 348 7.86 0.93 -3.02
CA ILE A 348 8.82 0.67 -1.96
C ILE A 348 10.17 1.21 -2.42
N ARG A 349 10.80 2.05 -1.60
CA ARG A 349 12.17 2.53 -1.75
C ARG A 349 13.02 2.03 -0.59
N GLY A 350 14.32 1.85 -0.81
CA GLY A 350 15.23 1.29 0.18
C GLY A 350 15.20 -0.24 0.19
N ASN A 351 15.44 -0.86 1.34
CA ASN A 351 15.63 -2.32 1.39
C ASN A 351 14.30 -3.09 1.36
N ILE A 352 13.84 -3.41 0.15
CA ILE A 352 12.57 -4.13 -0.10
C ILE A 352 12.49 -5.45 0.69
N MET A 353 13.60 -6.16 0.90
CA MET A 353 13.60 -7.44 1.64
C MET A 353 13.14 -7.28 3.09
N LEU A 354 13.28 -6.08 3.69
CA LEU A 354 12.79 -5.81 5.05
C LEU A 354 11.26 -5.72 5.11
N THR A 355 10.58 -5.41 4.01
CA THR A 355 9.10 -5.42 3.96
C THR A 355 8.51 -6.83 4.04
N GLN A 356 9.25 -7.85 3.58
CA GLN A 356 8.82 -9.24 3.67
C GLN A 356 8.75 -9.72 5.12
N ARG A 357 9.70 -9.29 5.96
CA ARG A 357 9.70 -9.61 7.41
C ARG A 357 8.51 -8.97 8.11
N PHE A 358 8.22 -7.70 7.82
CA PHE A 358 7.04 -7.01 8.33
C PHE A 358 5.75 -7.76 7.96
N ASN A 359 5.61 -8.17 6.69
CA ASN A 359 4.43 -8.92 6.25
C ASN A 359 4.30 -10.28 6.96
N GLN A 360 5.39 -11.03 7.18
CA GLN A 360 5.34 -12.29 7.92
C GLN A 360 4.83 -12.10 9.35
N LEU A 361 5.40 -11.13 10.08
CA LEU A 361 4.96 -10.80 11.44
C LEU A 361 3.50 -10.34 11.48
N TRP A 362 3.10 -9.50 10.52
CA TRP A 362 1.70 -9.08 10.42
C TRP A 362 0.76 -10.28 10.23
N GLN A 363 1.10 -11.22 9.34
CA GLN A 363 0.31 -12.42 9.12
C GLN A 363 0.26 -13.34 10.36
N GLU A 364 1.34 -13.42 11.14
CA GLU A 364 1.35 -14.14 12.42
C GLU A 364 0.44 -13.47 13.45
N ILE A 365 0.48 -12.14 13.54
CA ILE A 365 -0.41 -11.34 14.40
C ILE A 365 -1.87 -11.57 14.01
N LEU A 366 -2.21 -11.52 12.73
CA LEU A 366 -3.55 -11.82 12.22
C LEU A 366 -4.01 -13.23 12.61
N LYS A 367 -3.15 -14.24 12.41
CA LYS A 367 -3.44 -15.64 12.73
C LYS A 367 -3.56 -15.91 14.22
N SER A 368 -2.85 -15.13 15.06
CA SER A 368 -2.91 -15.27 16.51
C SER A 368 -4.32 -15.03 17.07
N GLY A 369 -5.14 -14.27 16.34
CA GLY A 369 -6.47 -13.88 16.76
C GLY A 369 -6.52 -12.97 17.99
N ARG A 370 -5.36 -12.49 18.48
CA ARG A 370 -5.24 -11.64 19.67
C ARG A 370 -5.66 -10.19 19.42
N VAL A 371 -5.67 -9.74 18.17
CA VAL A 371 -6.07 -8.37 17.76
C VAL A 371 -7.58 -8.24 17.67
N LEU A 372 -8.22 -8.02 18.82
CA LEU A 372 -9.67 -7.80 18.90
C LEU A 372 -10.07 -6.51 18.18
N GLU A 373 -9.25 -5.45 18.26
CA GLU A 373 -9.47 -4.16 17.61
C GLU A 373 -9.64 -4.35 16.11
N LEU A 374 -8.72 -5.05 15.46
CA LEU A 374 -8.78 -5.26 14.01
C LEU A 374 -9.96 -6.14 13.61
N LYS A 375 -10.29 -7.17 14.39
CA LYS A 375 -11.47 -8.01 14.14
C LYS A 375 -12.76 -7.17 14.17
N LEU A 376 -12.89 -6.30 15.17
CA LEU A 376 -14.05 -5.43 15.35
C LEU A 376 -14.08 -4.26 14.35
N MET A 377 -12.91 -3.73 13.95
CA MET A 377 -12.80 -2.63 12.98
C MET A 377 -12.87 -3.08 11.52
N SER A 378 -12.61 -4.36 11.21
CA SER A 378 -12.62 -4.87 9.83
C SER A 378 -13.90 -4.53 9.03
N PRO A 379 -15.12 -4.59 9.60
CA PRO A 379 -16.34 -4.14 8.91
C PRO A 379 -16.34 -2.64 8.58
N LEU A 380 -15.80 -1.80 9.47
CA LEU A 380 -15.69 -0.34 9.26
C LEU A 380 -14.65 0.01 8.21
N LEU A 381 -13.51 -0.69 8.26
CA LEU A 381 -12.40 -0.47 7.34
C LEU A 381 -12.77 -0.90 5.91
N SER A 382 -13.58 -1.94 5.75
CA SER A 382 -13.83 -2.57 4.46
C SER A 382 -15.24 -2.47 3.91
N ASP A 383 -16.01 -1.49 4.37
CA ASP A 383 -17.34 -1.16 3.81
C ASP A 383 -17.27 -0.50 2.43
N GLY A 384 -16.07 -0.14 1.96
CA GLY A 384 -15.82 0.52 0.68
C GLY A 384 -16.35 1.96 0.62
N LYS A 385 -16.71 2.54 1.77
CA LYS A 385 -17.19 3.91 1.86
C LYS A 385 -16.10 4.79 2.46
N PRO A 386 -15.79 5.95 1.84
CA PRO A 386 -14.85 6.90 2.41
C PRO A 386 -15.43 7.51 3.69
N LEU A 387 -14.54 7.92 4.61
CA LEU A 387 -14.94 8.70 5.77
C LEU A 387 -15.28 10.13 5.35
N SER A 388 -16.43 10.61 5.80
CA SER A 388 -16.90 11.96 5.52
C SER A 388 -16.04 13.01 6.20
N LYS A 389 -15.69 14.07 5.47
CA LYS A 389 -15.10 15.29 6.04
C LYS A 389 -16.11 16.15 6.81
N ASP A 390 -17.39 15.84 6.63
CA ASP A 390 -18.52 16.64 7.10
C ASP A 390 -19.22 16.02 8.31
N LEU A 391 -18.79 14.84 8.77
CA LEU A 391 -19.38 14.11 9.90
C LEU A 391 -18.28 13.60 10.84
N TRP A 392 -18.27 14.05 12.10
CA TRP A 392 -17.36 13.52 13.11
C TRP A 392 -17.73 12.10 13.57
N SER A 393 -19.00 11.71 13.45
CA SER A 393 -19.47 10.36 13.75
C SER A 393 -18.74 9.30 12.95
N ASP A 394 -18.43 9.56 11.68
CA ASP A 394 -17.71 8.63 10.80
C ASP A 394 -16.37 8.18 11.40
N CYS A 395 -15.59 9.09 11.99
CA CYS A 395 -14.38 8.73 12.71
C CYS A 395 -14.63 8.28 14.16
N ALA A 396 -15.66 8.82 14.82
CA ALA A 396 -15.96 8.48 16.20
C ALA A 396 -16.40 7.00 16.37
N PHE A 397 -17.04 6.39 15.37
CA PHE A 397 -17.34 4.95 15.42
C PHE A 397 -16.09 4.06 15.45
N PHE A 398 -14.97 4.49 14.87
CA PHE A 398 -13.69 3.77 15.01
C PHE A 398 -13.17 3.84 16.44
N VAL A 399 -13.23 5.03 17.06
CA VAL A 399 -12.83 5.22 18.45
C VAL A 399 -13.74 4.42 19.39
N LEU A 400 -15.05 4.41 19.15
CA LEU A 400 -16.01 3.59 19.89
C LEU A 400 -15.70 2.09 19.76
N THR A 401 -15.36 1.64 18.55
CA THR A 401 -15.00 0.23 18.27
C THR A 401 -13.73 -0.18 19.00
N LYS A 402 -12.74 0.72 19.07
CA LYS A 402 -11.54 0.53 19.89
C LYS A 402 -11.88 0.40 21.38
N LYS A 403 -12.79 1.22 21.89
CA LYS A 403 -13.24 1.11 23.29
C LYS A 403 -13.96 -0.22 23.56
N LEU A 404 -14.76 -0.69 22.60
CA LEU A 404 -15.39 -2.01 22.66
C LEU A 404 -14.36 -3.15 22.69
N ALA A 405 -13.29 -3.06 21.91
CA ALA A 405 -12.21 -4.05 21.91
C ALA A 405 -11.55 -4.21 23.29
N HIS A 406 -11.41 -3.11 24.03
CA HIS A 406 -10.93 -3.09 25.41
C HIS A 406 -11.97 -3.52 26.46
N GLN A 407 -13.20 -3.85 26.05
CA GLN A 407 -14.28 -4.31 26.91
C GLN A 407 -14.91 -5.60 26.35
N PRO A 408 -14.15 -6.70 26.26
CA PRO A 408 -14.62 -7.94 25.62
C PRO A 408 -15.86 -8.56 26.29
N ASP A 409 -16.09 -8.26 27.57
CA ASP A 409 -17.26 -8.74 28.31
C ASP A 409 -18.54 -7.93 28.05
N LEU A 410 -18.46 -6.79 27.36
CA LEU A 410 -19.63 -5.94 27.18
C LEU A 410 -20.68 -6.63 26.30
N ALA A 411 -20.28 -7.22 25.17
CA ALA A 411 -21.19 -7.95 24.30
C ALA A 411 -21.96 -9.06 25.05
N PRO A 412 -21.31 -10.03 25.72
CA PRO A 412 -22.04 -11.08 26.46
C PRO A 412 -22.89 -10.57 27.62
N LYS A 413 -22.58 -9.41 28.22
CA LYS A 413 -23.40 -8.79 29.28
C LYS A 413 -24.62 -8.04 28.75
N VAL A 414 -24.51 -7.43 27.58
CA VAL A 414 -25.55 -6.54 27.02
C VAL A 414 -26.53 -7.30 26.15
N GLN A 415 -26.04 -8.19 25.26
CA GLN A 415 -26.84 -9.05 24.37
C GLN A 415 -27.94 -8.31 23.59
N ALA A 416 -27.61 -7.15 23.01
CA ALA A 416 -28.56 -6.31 22.31
C ALA A 416 -27.99 -5.70 21.03
N ILE A 417 -28.89 -5.30 20.13
CA ILE A 417 -28.52 -4.60 18.89
C ILE A 417 -29.01 -3.15 18.99
N TYR A 418 -28.11 -2.20 18.73
CA TYR A 418 -28.38 -0.77 18.76
C TYR A 418 -28.29 -0.20 17.35
N GLU A 419 -29.35 0.44 16.89
CA GLU A 419 -29.32 1.29 15.70
C GLU A 419 -29.02 2.72 16.15
N TRP A 420 -28.06 3.37 15.51
CA TRP A 420 -27.69 4.76 15.75
C TRP A 420 -28.11 5.58 14.53
N ARG A 421 -28.95 6.58 14.74
CA ARG A 421 -29.32 7.57 13.72
C ARG A 421 -28.63 8.88 14.06
N ILE A 422 -27.63 9.23 13.26
CA ILE A 422 -26.85 10.44 13.45
C ILE A 422 -27.50 11.57 12.64
N LEU A 423 -27.80 12.67 13.32
CA LEU A 423 -28.36 13.85 12.73
C LEU A 423 -27.28 14.88 12.39
N LYS A 424 -27.46 15.58 11.28
CA LYS A 424 -26.77 16.83 10.96
C LYS A 424 -27.82 17.85 10.54
N ASP A 425 -27.81 19.02 11.19
CA ASP A 425 -28.79 20.08 10.96
C ASP A 425 -30.25 19.58 11.07
N GLY A 426 -30.51 18.73 12.07
CA GLY A 426 -31.82 18.14 12.34
C GLY A 426 -32.29 17.07 11.35
N LYS A 427 -31.47 16.69 10.36
CA LYS A 427 -31.78 15.64 9.37
C LYS A 427 -30.89 14.43 9.59
N GLU A 428 -31.42 13.23 9.38
CA GLU A 428 -30.62 12.01 9.44
C GLU A 428 -29.55 12.03 8.35
N ALA A 429 -28.29 12.06 8.78
CA ALA A 429 -27.11 12.14 7.92
C ALA A 429 -26.46 10.76 7.75
N SER A 430 -26.51 9.91 8.78
CA SER A 430 -26.03 8.54 8.68
C SER A 430 -26.71 7.60 9.69
N THR A 431 -26.81 6.33 9.31
CA THR A 431 -27.26 5.24 10.19
C THR A 431 -26.08 4.30 10.47
N TRP A 432 -25.98 3.81 11.70
CA TRP A 432 -24.96 2.85 12.12
C TRP A 432 -25.57 1.77 13.01
N THR A 433 -24.88 0.64 13.12
CA THR A 433 -25.27 -0.45 14.00
C THR A 433 -24.12 -0.80 14.95
N LEU A 434 -24.44 -0.90 16.23
CA LEU A 434 -23.63 -1.57 17.24
C LEU A 434 -24.37 -2.86 17.64
N ASP A 435 -23.89 -3.99 17.12
CA ASP A 435 -24.39 -5.32 17.47
C ASP A 435 -23.57 -5.86 18.63
N LEU A 436 -24.18 -5.95 19.81
CA LEU A 436 -23.63 -6.60 21.01
C LEU A 436 -24.36 -7.91 21.32
N LYS A 437 -25.21 -8.39 20.41
CA LYS A 437 -25.95 -9.65 20.55
C LYS A 437 -25.14 -10.82 20.01
N ASN A 438 -24.37 -10.59 18.95
CA ASN A 438 -23.71 -11.64 18.19
C ASN A 438 -22.19 -11.63 18.41
N GLY A 439 -21.63 -12.79 18.80
CA GLY A 439 -20.19 -13.00 18.91
C GLY A 439 -19.51 -12.03 19.91
N ILE A 440 -18.36 -11.48 19.51
CA ILE A 440 -17.60 -10.48 20.29
C ILE A 440 -18.14 -9.06 20.11
N GLY A 441 -19.25 -8.92 19.39
CA GLY A 441 -19.81 -7.65 18.94
C GLY A 441 -19.35 -7.24 17.53
N ALA A 442 -20.02 -6.24 16.96
CA ALA A 442 -19.68 -5.64 15.68
C ALA A 442 -20.18 -4.19 15.61
N VAL A 443 -19.41 -3.33 14.95
CA VAL A 443 -19.83 -1.98 14.57
C VAL A 443 -19.78 -1.87 13.05
N TYR A 444 -20.85 -1.40 12.43
CA TYR A 444 -20.91 -1.23 10.97
C TYR A 444 -21.88 -0.15 10.55
N ARG A 445 -21.66 0.41 9.36
CA ARG A 445 -22.55 1.42 8.78
C ARG A 445 -23.82 0.79 8.23
N GLY A 446 -24.94 1.49 8.38
CA GLY A 446 -26.26 1.09 7.91
C GLY A 446 -27.13 0.45 8.98
N SER A 447 -28.36 0.12 8.57
CA SER A 447 -29.36 -0.48 9.45
C SER A 447 -28.95 -1.87 9.94
N PRO A 448 -29.42 -2.27 11.13
CA PRO A 448 -29.18 -3.60 11.66
C PRO A 448 -29.66 -4.73 10.74
N ARG A 449 -28.90 -5.83 10.73
CA ARG A 449 -29.27 -7.07 10.01
C ARG A 449 -30.47 -7.79 10.64
N GLU A 450 -30.69 -7.59 11.93
CA GLU A 450 -31.82 -8.07 12.70
C GLU A 450 -32.52 -6.89 13.36
N LYS A 451 -33.75 -7.07 13.86
CA LYS A 451 -34.48 -6.01 14.54
C LYS A 451 -33.66 -5.40 15.69
N ALA A 452 -33.47 -4.08 15.66
CA ALA A 452 -32.83 -3.33 16.73
C ALA A 452 -33.60 -3.51 18.06
N SER A 453 -32.85 -3.75 19.14
CA SER A 453 -33.40 -3.72 20.51
C SER A 453 -33.66 -2.29 20.97
N CYS A 454 -32.82 -1.36 20.51
CA CYS A 454 -32.81 0.04 20.90
C CYS A 454 -32.39 0.89 19.70
N VAL A 455 -33.06 2.00 19.47
CA VAL A 455 -32.69 3.00 18.45
C VAL A 455 -32.28 4.27 19.17
N VAL A 456 -31.07 4.75 18.90
CA VAL A 456 -30.45 5.92 19.52
C VAL A 456 -30.32 6.99 18.45
N THR A 457 -30.97 8.14 18.64
CA THR A 457 -30.91 9.27 17.70
C THR A 457 -30.28 10.48 18.38
N MET A 458 -29.27 11.08 17.76
CA MET A 458 -28.56 12.25 18.30
C MET A 458 -27.80 13.02 17.22
N ASP A 459 -27.42 14.26 17.53
CA ASP A 459 -26.59 15.08 16.62
C ASP A 459 -25.14 14.55 16.53
N ASP A 460 -24.53 14.75 15.36
CA ASP A 460 -23.16 14.32 15.01
C ASP A 460 -22.08 14.83 15.97
N ASP A 461 -22.14 16.11 16.33
CA ASP A 461 -21.21 16.76 17.26
C ASP A 461 -21.33 16.19 18.68
N ILE A 462 -22.57 15.97 19.17
CA ILE A 462 -22.81 15.36 20.48
C ILE A 462 -22.26 13.93 20.50
N PHE A 463 -22.46 13.15 19.43
CA PHE A 463 -21.92 11.79 19.36
C PHE A 463 -20.39 11.80 19.43
N ALA A 464 -19.75 12.72 18.70
CA ALA A 464 -18.30 12.89 18.75
C ALA A 464 -17.81 13.27 20.15
N HIS A 465 -18.46 14.22 20.82
CA HIS A 465 -18.14 14.61 22.19
C HIS A 465 -18.33 13.48 23.19
N LEU A 466 -19.40 12.69 23.03
CA LEU A 466 -19.71 11.57 23.89
C LEU A 466 -18.63 10.47 23.76
N VAL A 467 -18.24 10.13 22.54
CA VAL A 467 -17.15 9.17 22.30
C VAL A 467 -15.81 9.69 22.82
N ALA A 468 -15.53 10.99 22.63
CA ALA A 468 -14.32 11.65 23.13
C ALA A 468 -14.32 11.84 24.66
N GLY A 469 -15.44 11.61 25.35
CA GLY A 469 -15.58 11.83 26.80
C GLY A 469 -15.67 13.30 27.21
N ARG A 470 -15.94 14.20 26.26
CA ARG A 470 -16.16 15.65 26.50
C ARG A 470 -17.56 15.95 27.05
N VAL A 471 -18.50 15.02 26.89
CA VAL A 471 -19.79 15.00 27.60
C VAL A 471 -19.97 13.63 28.26
N THR A 472 -20.49 13.61 29.48
CA THR A 472 -20.75 12.34 30.17
C THR A 472 -21.95 11.62 29.52
N PRO A 473 -21.99 10.28 29.54
CA PRO A 473 -23.15 9.57 29.03
C PRO A 473 -24.44 9.97 29.74
N GLN A 474 -24.43 10.24 31.05
CA GLN A 474 -25.62 10.67 31.79
C GLN A 474 -26.18 12.00 31.25
N VAL A 475 -25.32 12.99 31.00
CA VAL A 475 -25.74 14.29 30.45
C VAL A 475 -26.20 14.13 29.00
N ALA A 476 -25.45 13.39 28.17
CA ALA A 476 -25.81 13.17 26.78
C ALA A 476 -27.17 12.47 26.64
N PHE A 477 -27.36 11.34 27.33
CA PHE A 477 -28.58 10.54 27.24
C PHE A 477 -29.82 11.21 27.84
N SER A 478 -29.65 12.13 28.79
CA SER A 478 -30.77 12.86 29.39
C SER A 478 -31.19 14.10 28.60
N LYS A 479 -30.26 14.76 27.89
CA LYS A 479 -30.52 16.06 27.23
C LYS A 479 -30.53 16.02 25.71
N TYR A 480 -29.67 15.21 25.09
CA TYR A 480 -29.34 15.33 23.67
C TYR A 480 -29.63 14.08 22.85
N VAL A 481 -30.10 13.00 23.48
CA VAL A 481 -30.33 11.71 22.83
C VAL A 481 -31.81 11.35 22.92
N LYS A 482 -32.39 10.97 21.78
CA LYS A 482 -33.70 10.32 21.72
C LYS A 482 -33.50 8.81 21.67
N VAL A 483 -34.13 8.09 22.59
CA VAL A 483 -34.08 6.62 22.67
C VAL A 483 -35.45 6.01 22.39
N GLU A 484 -35.53 5.09 21.43
CA GLU A 484 -36.72 4.32 21.07
C GLU A 484 -36.47 2.81 21.28
N GLY A 485 -37.53 2.03 21.52
CA GLY A 485 -37.42 0.61 21.86
C GLY A 485 -37.21 0.37 23.35
N LYS A 486 -36.30 -0.56 23.71
CA LYS A 486 -35.99 -0.94 25.10
C LYS A 486 -35.06 0.09 25.74
N LYS A 487 -35.62 1.15 26.32
CA LYS A 487 -34.88 2.31 26.85
C LYS A 487 -33.88 1.95 27.95
N GLU A 488 -34.19 0.94 28.77
CA GLU A 488 -33.31 0.42 29.82
C GLU A 488 -31.98 -0.13 29.30
N LEU A 489 -31.87 -0.40 27.99
CA LEU A 489 -30.63 -0.82 27.35
C LEU A 489 -29.69 0.36 27.03
N ALA A 490 -30.16 1.60 27.05
CA ALA A 490 -29.31 2.78 26.80
C ALA A 490 -28.21 2.91 27.86
N ASP A 491 -28.57 2.75 29.14
CA ASP A 491 -27.64 2.86 30.26
C ASP A 491 -26.54 1.78 30.22
N LYS A 492 -26.83 0.62 29.62
CA LYS A 492 -25.86 -0.46 29.44
C LYS A 492 -24.70 -0.10 28.49
N LEU A 493 -24.84 0.97 27.69
CA LEU A 493 -23.77 1.47 26.83
C LEU A 493 -22.83 2.45 27.53
N HIS A 494 -23.20 2.98 28.70
CA HIS A 494 -22.39 3.97 29.41
C HIS A 494 -20.91 3.58 29.57
N PRO A 495 -20.54 2.31 29.86
CA PRO A 495 -19.14 1.90 29.93
C PRO A 495 -18.31 2.22 28.67
N LEU A 496 -18.91 2.23 27.48
CA LEU A 496 -18.20 2.58 26.24
C LEU A 496 -17.81 4.06 26.15
N PHE A 497 -18.38 4.93 26.98
CA PHE A 497 -18.17 6.37 26.92
C PHE A 497 -17.32 6.89 28.09
N LEU A 498 -16.99 6.03 29.05
CA LEU A 498 -16.13 6.37 30.17
C LEU A 498 -14.64 6.26 29.78
N SER A 499 -13.77 6.99 30.48
CA SER A 499 -12.32 6.86 30.34
C SER A 499 -11.81 5.62 31.07
N ALA A 500 -10.64 5.09 30.71
CA ALA A 500 -10.02 3.95 31.38
C ALA A 500 -9.75 4.18 32.88
N SER A 501 -9.64 5.43 33.33
CA SER A 501 -9.53 5.80 34.75
C SER A 501 -10.87 5.83 35.50
N LYS A 502 -11.99 5.72 34.79
CA LYS A 502 -13.37 5.76 35.30
C LYS A 502 -14.14 4.45 35.05
N LEU A 503 -13.45 3.46 34.48
CA LEU A 503 -13.86 2.06 34.32
C LEU A 503 -13.12 1.23 35.36
#